data_AF-A0A846NFZ7-F1
#
_entry.id   AF-A0A846NFZ7-F1
#
_cell.length_a   1.000
_cell.length_b   1.000
_cell.length_c   1.000
_cell.angle_alpha   90.00
_cell.angle_beta   90.00
_cell.angle_gamma   90.00
#
_symmetry.space_group_name_H-M   'P 1'
#
loop_
_entity.id
_entity.type
_entity.pdbx_description
1 polymer ?
#
loop_
_entity_poly.entity_id
_entity_poly.type
_entity_poly.pdbx_seq_one_letter_code
_entity_poly.pdbx_strand_id
1 'polypeptide(L)'
;MIEREEMQEVVKEYREPIALILGSHSALDAASGARDYGLKRIIYTTKKRAIIYLQNPIVGKVKEEMEDLPKHTREDMVCVFDPKDLKKKGDWET
;
A
#
# COMPACT_ATOMS: atom_id res chain seq x y z
N MET A 1 17.83 19.92 -8.96
CA MET A 1 16.84 19.10 -9.71
C MET A 1 17.29 17.66 -9.52
N ILE A 2 16.38 16.71 -9.34
CA ILE A 2 16.77 15.30 -9.21
C ILE A 2 16.86 14.72 -10.62
N GLU A 3 17.99 14.13 -10.98
CA GLU A 3 18.21 13.58 -12.32
C GLU A 3 17.54 12.21 -12.48
N ARG A 4 17.18 11.85 -13.71
CA ARG A 4 16.54 10.56 -13.99
C ARG A 4 17.45 9.40 -13.61
N GLU A 5 18.72 9.51 -13.98
CA GLU A 5 19.76 8.51 -13.72
C GLU A 5 19.95 8.31 -12.22
N GLU A 6 19.93 9.40 -11.44
CA GLU A 6 20.00 9.35 -9.97
C GLU A 6 18.85 8.51 -9.39
N MET A 7 17.62 8.75 -9.84
CA MET A 7 16.46 7.95 -9.40
C MET A 7 16.56 6.49 -9.80
N GLN A 8 17.07 6.20 -11.00
CA GLN A 8 17.23 4.83 -11.49
C GLN A 8 18.27 4.05 -10.68
N GLU A 9 19.39 4.68 -10.30
CA GLU A 9 20.38 4.04 -9.43
C GLU A 9 19.82 3.77 -8.03
N VAL A 10 19.08 4.71 -7.44
CA VAL A 10 18.43 4.51 -6.14
C VAL A 10 17.46 3.33 -6.16
N VAL A 11 16.64 3.21 -7.21
CA VAL A 11 15.63 2.13 -7.31
C VAL A 11 16.27 0.76 -7.46
N LYS A 12 17.42 0.64 -8.13
CA LYS A 12 18.13 -0.65 -8.33
C LYS A 12 18.57 -1.30 -7.01
N GLU A 13 18.78 -0.52 -5.96
CA GLU A 13 19.18 -1.00 -4.64
C GLU A 13 18.02 -1.70 -3.88
N TYR A 14 16.77 -1.53 -4.33
CA TYR A 14 15.61 -2.17 -3.69
C TYR A 14 15.39 -3.58 -4.24
N ARG A 15 15.44 -4.59 -3.35
CA ARG A 15 15.12 -5.99 -3.70
C ARG A 15 13.61 -6.25 -3.77
N GLU A 16 12.87 -5.70 -2.81
CA GLU A 16 11.42 -5.85 -2.68
C GLU A 16 10.83 -4.46 -2.39
N PRO A 17 10.64 -3.63 -3.44
CA PRO A 17 10.16 -2.26 -3.24
C PRO A 17 8.72 -2.25 -2.71
N ILE A 18 8.46 -1.35 -1.76
CA ILE A 18 7.13 -1.09 -1.21
C ILE A 18 6.68 0.29 -1.69
N ALA A 19 5.50 0.37 -2.31
CA ALA A 19 4.95 1.61 -2.81
C ALA A 19 4.49 2.51 -1.64
N LEU A 20 5.16 3.65 -1.45
CA LEU A 20 4.70 4.68 -0.52
C LEU A 20 3.75 5.64 -1.24
N ILE A 21 2.49 5.65 -0.82
CA ILE A 21 1.43 6.48 -1.40
C ILE A 21 1.07 7.56 -0.38
N LEU A 22 1.21 8.82 -0.77
CA LEU A 22 0.72 9.93 0.05
C LEU A 22 -0.80 10.03 -0.09
N GLY A 23 -1.50 10.13 1.03
CA GLY A 23 -2.95 10.24 1.07
C GLY A 23 -3.42 11.51 0.37
N SER A 24 -3.76 11.40 -0.91
CA SER A 24 -4.14 12.48 -1.83
C SER A 24 -5.45 12.13 -2.55
N HIS A 25 -5.83 12.91 -3.56
CA HIS A 25 -7.02 12.64 -4.39
C HIS A 25 -6.88 11.37 -5.25
N SER A 26 -5.66 11.02 -5.66
CA SER A 26 -5.36 9.87 -6.54
C SER A 26 -4.84 8.64 -5.79
N ALA A 27 -4.88 8.67 -4.44
CA ALA A 27 -4.29 7.62 -3.63
C ALA A 27 -4.99 6.25 -3.78
N LEU A 28 -6.30 6.23 -4.09
CA LEU A 28 -7.02 4.99 -4.37
C LEU A 28 -6.60 4.38 -5.71
N ASP A 29 -6.42 5.19 -6.76
CA ASP A 29 -5.93 4.72 -8.06
C ASP A 29 -4.50 4.19 -7.95
N ALA A 30 -3.63 4.92 -7.23
CA ALA A 30 -2.27 4.46 -6.95
C ALA A 30 -2.26 3.15 -6.14
N ALA A 31 -3.20 3.00 -5.19
CA ALA A 31 -3.34 1.78 -4.41
C ALA A 31 -3.84 0.60 -5.25
N SER A 32 -4.79 0.83 -6.16
CA SER A 32 -5.23 -0.18 -7.13
C SER A 32 -4.09 -0.59 -8.05
N GLY A 33 -3.36 0.37 -8.60
CA GLY A 33 -2.19 0.09 -9.45
C GLY A 33 -1.13 -0.72 -8.71
N ALA A 34 -0.79 -0.36 -7.47
CA ALA A 34 0.14 -1.14 -6.67
C ALA A 34 -0.33 -2.60 -6.50
N ARG A 35 -1.62 -2.81 -6.18
CA ARG A 35 -2.21 -4.15 -6.12
C ARG A 35 -2.08 -4.89 -7.45
N ASP A 36 -2.45 -4.27 -8.57
CA ASP A 36 -2.47 -4.91 -9.90
C ASP A 36 -1.09 -5.39 -10.37
N TYR A 37 -0.02 -4.73 -9.91
CA TYR A 37 1.36 -5.12 -10.16
C TYR A 37 1.98 -5.97 -9.04
N GLY A 38 1.20 -6.40 -8.05
CA GLY A 38 1.66 -7.25 -6.94
C GLY A 38 2.63 -6.54 -5.98
N LEU A 39 2.60 -5.21 -5.93
CA LEU A 39 3.42 -4.42 -5.01
C LEU A 39 2.71 -4.24 -3.67
N LYS A 40 3.43 -4.55 -2.59
CA LYS A 40 3.05 -4.10 -1.24
C LYS A 40 3.03 -2.58 -1.21
N ARG A 41 2.13 -1.99 -0.42
CA ARG A 41 2.03 -0.54 -0.31
C ARG A 41 1.76 -0.03 1.09
N ILE A 42 2.07 1.25 1.29
CA ILE A 42 1.77 2.00 2.49
C ILE A 42 1.05 3.27 2.07
N ILE A 43 -0.14 3.52 2.62
CA ILE A 43 -0.83 4.81 2.46
C ILE A 43 -0.51 5.68 3.67
N TYR A 44 0.39 6.66 3.49
CA TYR A 44 0.73 7.63 4.53
C TYR A 44 -0.26 8.80 4.47
N THR A 45 -1.09 8.92 5.51
CA THR A 45 -2.18 9.90 5.51
C THR A 45 -2.45 10.44 6.91
N THR A 46 -3.25 11.50 6.98
CA THR A 46 -3.71 12.05 8.26
C THR A 46 -4.90 11.27 8.79
N LYS A 47 -5.07 11.26 10.12
CA LYS A 47 -6.23 10.61 10.79
C LYS A 47 -7.58 10.99 10.18
N LYS A 48 -7.75 12.26 9.80
CA LYS A 48 -9.00 12.77 9.19
C LYS A 48 -9.28 12.17 7.82
N ARG A 49 -8.24 11.82 7.06
CA ARG A 49 -8.36 11.27 5.70
C ARG A 49 -8.31 9.74 5.66
N ALA A 50 -7.80 9.10 6.71
CA ALA A 50 -7.69 7.64 6.80
C ALA A 50 -9.02 6.92 6.52
N ILE A 51 -10.15 7.51 6.95
CA ILE A 51 -11.49 6.95 6.76
C ILE A 51 -11.82 6.62 5.30
N ILE A 52 -11.30 7.39 4.34
CA ILE A 52 -11.56 7.18 2.90
C ILE A 52 -11.03 5.80 2.46
N TYR A 53 -9.83 5.44 2.91
CA TYR A 53 -9.16 4.18 2.57
C TYR A 53 -9.73 3.00 3.36
N LEU A 54 -10.20 3.26 4.59
CA LEU A 54 -10.87 2.23 5.40
C LEU A 54 -12.27 1.89 4.87
N GLN A 55 -12.97 2.85 4.26
CA GLN A 55 -14.28 2.65 3.63
C GLN A 55 -14.18 1.99 2.25
N ASN A 56 -13.03 2.12 1.58
CA ASN A 56 -12.78 1.57 0.25
C ASN A 56 -11.50 0.72 0.29
N PRO A 57 -11.50 -0.39 1.06
CA PRO A 57 -10.33 -1.25 1.18
C PRO A 57 -10.03 -1.88 -0.17
N ILE A 58 -8.77 -1.79 -0.59
CA ILE A 58 -8.22 -2.47 -1.77
C ILE A 58 -7.30 -3.55 -1.19
N VAL A 59 -7.71 -4.81 -1.15
CA VAL A 59 -6.95 -5.89 -0.49
C VAL A 59 -6.92 -7.13 -1.38
N GLY A 60 -6.23 -8.19 -0.96
CA GLY A 60 -6.06 -9.42 -1.72
C GLY A 60 -5.06 -9.32 -2.87
N LYS A 61 -4.82 -10.46 -3.51
CA LYS A 61 -3.84 -10.67 -4.59
C LYS A 61 -4.35 -10.22 -5.95
N VAL A 62 -3.41 -10.08 -6.89
CA VAL A 62 -3.70 -9.87 -8.32
C VAL A 62 -4.62 -10.99 -8.82
N LYS A 63 -5.77 -10.61 -9.41
CA LYS A 63 -6.79 -11.53 -9.96
C LYS A 63 -7.40 -12.50 -8.95
N GLU A 64 -7.26 -12.26 -7.66
CA GLU A 64 -8.01 -13.01 -6.65
C GLU A 64 -9.49 -12.64 -6.73
N GLU A 65 -10.33 -13.66 -6.91
CA GLU A 65 -11.77 -13.53 -6.74
C GLU A 65 -12.10 -13.48 -5.26
N MET A 66 -12.75 -12.40 -4.82
CA MET A 66 -13.07 -12.18 -3.42
C MET A 66 -14.57 -12.38 -3.16
N GLU A 67 -14.90 -13.39 -2.37
CA GLU A 67 -16.26 -13.63 -1.92
C GLU A 67 -16.59 -12.89 -0.60
N ASP A 68 -15.60 -12.72 0.29
CA ASP A 68 -15.76 -12.07 1.60
C ASP A 68 -14.74 -10.93 1.80
N LEU A 69 -15.10 -9.74 1.31
CA LEU A 69 -14.29 -8.52 1.45
C LEU A 69 -14.03 -8.13 2.92
N PRO A 70 -15.02 -8.18 3.85
CA PRO A 70 -14.78 -7.91 5.26
C PRO A 70 -13.71 -8.80 5.89
N LYS A 71 -13.70 -10.11 5.60
CA LYS A 71 -12.70 -11.03 6.14
C LYS A 71 -11.29 -10.65 5.70
N HIS A 72 -11.05 -10.53 4.40
CA HIS A 72 -9.73 -10.19 3.85
C HIS A 72 -9.26 -8.82 4.33
N THR A 73 -10.18 -7.86 4.48
CA THR A 73 -9.83 -6.53 5.01
C THR A 73 -9.25 -6.63 6.42
N ARG A 74 -9.75 -7.55 7.28
CA ARG A 74 -9.20 -7.75 8.63
C ARG A 74 -7.85 -8.45 8.62
N GLU A 75 -7.61 -9.31 7.63
CA GLU A 75 -6.40 -10.13 7.52
C GLU A 75 -5.26 -9.30 6.89
N ASP A 76 -5.54 -8.53 5.84
CA ASP A 76 -4.55 -7.84 5.02
C ASP A 76 -4.32 -6.37 5.40
N MET A 77 -5.36 -5.66 5.88
CA MET A 77 -5.25 -4.21 6.10
C MET A 77 -4.77 -3.87 7.52
N VAL A 78 -3.55 -3.38 7.62
CA VAL A 78 -2.98 -2.89 8.88
C VAL A 78 -3.05 -1.36 8.93
N CYS A 79 -3.68 -0.83 9.98
CA CYS A 79 -3.72 0.61 10.26
C CYS A 79 -3.04 0.91 11.59
N VAL A 80 -2.00 1.74 11.56
CA VAL A 80 -1.23 2.16 12.75
C VAL A 80 -1.08 3.68 12.79
N PHE A 81 -0.83 4.23 13.97
CA PHE A 81 -0.56 5.66 14.15
C PHE A 81 0.94 6.00 14.02
N ASP A 82 1.83 5.12 14.50
CA ASP A 82 3.27 5.24 14.33
C ASP A 82 3.75 4.20 13.29
N PRO A 83 4.48 4.61 12.23
CA PRO A 83 5.07 3.67 11.27
C PRO A 83 5.95 2.58 11.91
N LYS A 84 6.52 2.81 13.10
CA LYS A 84 7.28 1.80 13.85
C LYS A 84 6.42 0.61 14.29
N ASP A 85 5.11 0.80 14.41
CA ASP A 85 4.17 -0.23 14.81
C ASP A 85 3.76 -1.14 13.64
N LEU A 86 4.15 -0.82 12.40
CA LEU A 86 4.03 -1.74 11.27
C LEU A 86 4.90 -2.96 11.55
N LYS A 87 4.29 -4.02 12.10
CA LYS A 87 5.01 -5.25 12.44
C LYS A 87 5.55 -5.88 11.15
N LYS A 88 6.87 -5.85 10.93
CA LYS A 88 7.56 -6.56 9.84
C LYS A 88 7.38 -8.10 9.80
N LYS A 89 6.44 -8.67 10.55
CA LYS A 89 6.04 -10.06 10.35
C LYS A 89 5.23 -10.06 9.07
N GLY A 90 5.82 -10.64 8.02
CA GLY A 90 5.44 -10.49 6.61
C GLY A 90 4.13 -11.15 6.23
N ASP A 91 3.13 -11.04 7.10
CA ASP A 91 1.84 -11.70 6.98
C ASP A 91 0.86 -10.88 6.13
N TRP A 92 1.17 -9.60 5.81
CA TRP A 92 0.36 -8.84 4.86
C TRP A 92 0.90 -8.98 3.43
N GLU A 93 -0.03 -9.27 2.52
CA GLU A 93 0.22 -9.63 1.14
C GLU A 93 0.27 -8.39 0.23
N THR A 94 -0.58 -7.38 0.47
CA THR A 94 -0.72 -6.17 -0.38
C THR A 94 -0.94 -4.85 0.35
#